data_AF-A0A4R1WS40-F1
#
_entry.id   AF-A0A4R1WS40-F1
#
_cell.length_a   1.000
_cell.length_b   1.000
_cell.length_c   1.000
_cell.angle_alpha   90.00
_cell.angle_beta   90.00
_cell.angle_gamma   90.00
#
_symmetry.space_group_name_H-M   'P 1'
#
loop_
_entity.id
_entity.type
_entity.pdbx_description
1 polymer ?
#
loop_
_entity_poly.entity_id
_entity_poly.type
_entity_poly.pdbx_seq_one_letter_code
_entity_poly.pdbx_strand_id
1 'polypeptide(L)'
;MNYRKPFWILESADEIHFARQILKRRFPEMYSLLTDSLEQADPLEVVYPGNPDEYGDVVREIIVMADHANGDLGLLSREEIDALVKEGLSRCFGEEPDAGRVEIAVDLVHQRTLRRQD
;
A
#
# COMPACT_ATOMS: atom_id res chain seq x y z
N MET A 1 -7.33 13.11 15.88
CA MET A 1 -6.44 12.22 15.12
C MET A 1 -5.02 12.78 15.20
N ASN A 2 -4.04 11.95 15.51
CA ASN A 2 -2.63 12.36 15.51
C ASN A 2 -2.13 12.20 14.07
N TYR A 3 -2.14 13.28 13.29
CA TYR A 3 -1.75 13.24 11.89
C TYR A 3 -0.25 12.94 11.80
N ARG A 4 0.11 11.72 11.40
CA ARG A 4 1.48 11.33 11.13
C ARG A 4 1.77 11.58 9.65
N LYS A 5 2.96 12.10 9.34
CA LYS A 5 3.40 12.26 7.96
C LYS A 5 3.89 10.92 7.41
N PRO A 6 3.88 10.71 6.08
CA PRO A 6 4.55 9.58 5.45
C PRO A 6 6.03 9.53 5.86
N PHE A 7 6.58 8.33 5.95
CA PHE A 7 8.02 8.12 6.12
C PHE A 7 8.78 8.69 4.92
N TRP A 8 8.27 8.46 3.71
CA TRP A 8 8.86 8.97 2.48
C TRP A 8 8.32 10.36 2.16
N ILE A 9 9.19 11.37 2.19
CA ILE A 9 8.93 12.69 1.61
C ILE A 9 9.93 12.84 0.48
N LEU A 10 9.55 12.38 -0.72
CA LEU A 10 10.37 12.43 -1.92
C LEU A 10 9.98 13.67 -2.72
N GLU A 11 10.95 14.52 -3.04
CA GLU A 11 10.70 15.84 -3.62
C GLU A 11 10.82 15.83 -5.15
N SER A 12 11.45 14.80 -5.70
CA SER A 12 11.72 14.68 -7.13
C SER A 12 11.20 13.37 -7.75
N ALA A 13 10.89 13.43 -9.05
CA ALA A 13 10.50 12.25 -9.82
C ALA A 13 11.61 11.17 -9.83
N ASP A 14 12.88 11.57 -9.80
CA ASP A 14 14.02 10.65 -9.77
C ASP A 14 14.11 9.91 -8.44
N GLU A 15 13.89 10.59 -7.31
CA GLU A 15 13.83 9.96 -6.00
C GLU A 15 12.66 8.97 -5.89
N ILE A 16 11.48 9.36 -6.39
CA ILE A 16 10.30 8.50 -6.47
C ILE A 16 10.61 7.26 -7.30
N HIS A 17 11.20 7.44 -8.48
CA HIS A 17 11.58 6.35 -9.36
C HIS A 17 12.60 5.42 -8.68
N PHE A 18 13.63 5.98 -8.04
CA PHE A 18 14.67 5.23 -7.36
C PHE A 18 14.12 4.40 -6.20
N ALA A 19 13.32 4.99 -5.31
CA ALA A 19 12.69 4.28 -4.21
C ALA A 19 11.77 3.16 -4.71
N ARG A 20 10.97 3.43 -5.76
CA ARG A 20 10.14 2.43 -6.44
C ARG A 20 10.98 1.25 -6.93
N GLN A 21 12.11 1.49 -7.59
CA GLN A 21 12.98 0.41 -8.08
C GLN A 21 13.58 -0.43 -6.94
N ILE A 22 14.02 0.19 -5.85
CA ILE A 22 14.55 -0.54 -4.69
C ILE A 22 13.49 -1.46 -4.10
N LEU A 23 12.29 -0.93 -3.87
CA LEU A 23 11.22 -1.70 -3.22
C LEU A 23 10.69 -2.80 -4.14
N LYS A 24 10.54 -2.54 -5.44
CA LYS A 24 10.20 -3.59 -6.42
C LYS A 24 11.26 -4.69 -6.48
N ARG A 25 12.54 -4.37 -6.29
CA ARG A 25 13.62 -5.38 -6.26
C ARG A 25 13.63 -6.18 -4.96
N ARG A 26 13.38 -5.53 -3.82
CA ARG A 26 13.45 -6.18 -2.50
C ARG A 26 12.18 -6.97 -2.17
N PHE A 27 11.02 -6.48 -2.60
CA PHE A 27 9.70 -7.01 -2.30
C PHE A 27 8.83 -7.13 -3.56
N PRO A 28 9.28 -7.84 -4.62
CA PRO A 28 8.62 -7.82 -5.92
C PRO A 28 7.14 -8.22 -5.85
N GLU A 29 6.84 -9.27 -5.09
CA GLU A 29 5.49 -9.82 -5.00
C GLU A 29 4.58 -8.95 -4.13
N MET A 30 5.08 -8.45 -2.98
CA MET A 30 4.28 -7.58 -2.11
C MET A 30 4.04 -6.22 -2.72
N TYR A 31 5.02 -5.68 -3.45
CA TYR A 31 4.82 -4.45 -4.20
C TYR A 31 3.69 -4.63 -5.23
N SER A 32 3.76 -5.68 -6.07
CA SER A 32 2.72 -5.93 -7.08
C SER A 32 1.36 -6.16 -6.44
N LEU A 33 1.30 -7.01 -5.41
CA LEU A 33 0.06 -7.36 -4.74
C LEU A 33 -0.63 -6.14 -4.11
N LEU A 34 0.13 -5.25 -3.48
CA LEU A 34 -0.41 -4.02 -2.90
C LEU A 34 -0.87 -3.05 -3.99
N THR A 35 -0.06 -2.82 -5.02
CA THR A 35 -0.44 -1.97 -6.16
C THR A 35 -1.75 -2.47 -6.78
N ASP A 36 -1.81 -3.74 -7.15
CA ASP A 36 -2.98 -4.32 -7.83
C ASP A 36 -4.22 -4.28 -6.93
N SER A 37 -4.07 -4.53 -5.63
CA SER A 37 -5.20 -4.53 -4.69
C SER A 37 -5.76 -3.12 -4.46
N LEU A 38 -4.88 -2.12 -4.33
CA LEU A 38 -5.28 -0.73 -4.14
C LEU A 38 -5.85 -0.12 -5.41
N GLU A 39 -5.23 -0.35 -6.57
CA GLU A 39 -5.77 0.14 -7.86
C GLU A 39 -7.11 -0.52 -8.22
N GLN A 40 -7.30 -1.80 -7.87
CA GLN A 40 -8.56 -2.50 -8.12
C GLN A 40 -9.70 -2.02 -7.21
N ALA A 41 -9.41 -1.75 -5.94
CA ALA A 41 -10.43 -1.27 -4.99
C ALA A 41 -10.69 0.24 -5.12
N ASP A 42 -9.65 0.97 -5.49
CA ASP A 42 -9.59 2.42 -5.63
C ASP A 42 -10.25 3.19 -4.47
N PRO A 43 -9.74 3.08 -3.23
CA PRO A 43 -10.38 3.65 -2.04
C PRO A 43 -10.58 5.16 -2.01
N LEU A 44 -9.81 5.90 -2.82
CA LEU A 44 -9.88 7.36 -2.94
C LEU A 44 -10.44 7.83 -4.29
N GLU A 45 -10.85 6.91 -5.17
CA GLU A 45 -11.39 7.24 -6.50
C GLU A 45 -10.41 8.07 -7.36
N VAL A 46 -9.12 7.75 -7.29
CA VAL A 46 -8.02 8.47 -7.96
C VAL A 46 -7.43 7.69 -9.13
N VAL A 47 -7.91 6.48 -9.43
CA VAL A 47 -7.39 5.68 -10.54
C VAL A 47 -7.97 6.14 -11.87
N TYR A 48 -7.13 6.74 -12.70
CA TYR A 48 -7.50 7.18 -14.04
C TYR A 48 -6.96 6.26 -15.15
N PRO A 49 -7.74 5.97 -16.21
CA PRO A 49 -7.26 5.20 -17.35
C PRO A 49 -5.99 5.81 -17.95
N GLY A 50 -4.92 5.02 -18.03
CA GLY A 50 -3.64 5.44 -18.60
C GLY A 50 -2.71 6.17 -17.63
N ASN A 51 -3.08 6.32 -16.35
CA ASN A 51 -2.17 6.81 -15.31
C ASN A 51 -1.91 5.72 -14.24
N PRO A 52 -0.80 4.97 -14.36
CA PRO A 52 -0.48 3.90 -13.42
C PRO A 52 0.23 4.41 -12.14
N ASP A 53 0.19 3.62 -11.07
CA ASP A 53 0.87 3.88 -9.78
C ASP A 53 0.32 5.06 -8.98
N GLU A 54 -0.99 5.33 -9.09
CA GLU A 54 -1.68 6.39 -8.30
C GLU A 54 -1.58 6.13 -6.79
N TYR A 55 -1.53 4.86 -6.40
CA TYR A 55 -1.32 4.44 -5.01
C TYR A 55 0.15 4.18 -4.66
N GLY A 56 1.10 4.56 -5.51
CA GLY A 56 2.51 4.26 -5.35
C GLY A 56 3.08 4.70 -4.00
N ASP A 57 2.76 5.90 -3.54
CA ASP A 57 3.21 6.42 -2.24
C ASP A 57 2.68 5.58 -1.08
N VAL A 58 1.41 5.17 -1.16
CA VAL A 58 0.75 4.32 -0.16
C VAL A 58 1.42 2.94 -0.11
N VAL A 59 1.73 2.35 -1.26
CA VAL A 59 2.44 1.06 -1.33
C VAL A 59 3.79 1.15 -0.62
N ARG A 60 4.57 2.20 -0.89
CA ARG A 60 5.88 2.41 -0.25
C ARG A 60 5.76 2.61 1.25
N GLU A 61 4.76 3.37 1.68
CA GLU A 61 4.50 3.63 3.10
C GLU A 61 4.08 2.34 3.83
N ILE A 62 3.17 1.55 3.27
CA ILE A 62 2.72 0.27 3.86
C ILE A 62 3.90 -0.69 4.04
N ILE A 63 4.75 -0.85 3.02
CA ILE A 63 5.90 -1.75 3.11
C ILE A 63 6.85 -1.34 4.25
N VAL A 64 7.08 -0.03 4.44
CA VAL A 64 7.91 0.46 5.55
C VAL A 64 7.24 0.25 6.89
N MET A 65 5.93 0.48 7.02
CA MET A 65 5.22 0.25 8.27
C MET A 65 5.15 -1.23 8.66
N ALA A 66 5.22 -2.13 7.68
CA ALA A 66 5.32 -3.58 7.86
C ALA A 66 6.76 -4.07 8.20
N ASP A 67 7.68 -3.19 8.63
CA ASP A 67 9.07 -3.53 8.97
C ASP A 67 9.19 -4.65 10.02
N HIS A 68 8.27 -4.70 10.99
CA HIS A 68 8.22 -5.76 12.01
C HIS A 68 7.98 -7.17 11.42
N ALA A 69 7.43 -7.26 10.21
CA ALA A 69 7.29 -8.48 9.42
C ALA A 69 8.24 -8.49 8.20
N ASN A 70 9.25 -7.62 8.18
CA ASN A 70 10.19 -7.43 7.06
C ASN A 70 9.44 -7.26 5.72
N GLY A 71 8.34 -6.50 5.71
CA GLY A 71 7.54 -6.22 4.53
C GLY A 71 6.68 -7.38 4.02
N ASP A 72 6.65 -8.54 4.70
CA ASP A 72 5.83 -9.68 4.33
C ASP A 72 4.46 -9.64 5.00
N LEU A 73 3.46 -9.18 4.25
CA LEU A 73 2.07 -9.11 4.71
C LEU A 73 1.44 -10.49 4.92
N GLY A 74 2.04 -11.58 4.43
CA GLY A 74 1.56 -12.94 4.73
C GLY A 74 1.78 -13.36 6.18
N LEU A 75 2.63 -12.64 6.92
CA LEU A 75 2.88 -12.89 8.35
C LEU A 75 1.92 -12.11 9.26
N LEU A 76 1.05 -11.27 8.68
CA LEU A 76 0.15 -10.39 9.40
C LEU A 76 -1.29 -10.90 9.37
N SER A 77 -2.02 -10.62 10.43
CA SER A 77 -3.47 -10.82 10.48
C SER A 77 -4.21 -9.84 9.56
N ARG A 78 -5.48 -10.13 9.27
CA ARG A 78 -6.35 -9.22 8.51
C ARG A 78 -6.49 -7.87 9.18
N GLU A 79 -6.62 -7.86 10.50
CA GLU A 79 -6.76 -6.65 11.30
C GLU A 79 -5.49 -5.79 11.24
N GLU A 80 -4.31 -6.41 11.24
CA GLU A 80 -3.04 -5.69 11.05
C GLU A 80 -2.92 -5.12 9.63
N ILE A 81 -3.33 -5.87 8.60
CA ILE A 81 -3.37 -5.37 7.22
C ILE A 81 -4.35 -4.19 7.09
N ASP A 82 -5.54 -4.28 7.68
CA ASP A 82 -6.52 -3.19 7.71
C ASP A 82 -5.94 -1.91 8.34
N ALA A 83 -5.29 -2.05 9.49
CA ALA A 83 -4.63 -0.93 10.15
C ALA A 83 -3.53 -0.30 9.28
N LEU A 84 -2.71 -1.12 8.59
CA LEU A 84 -1.67 -0.64 7.70
C LEU A 84 -2.23 0.10 6.48
N VAL A 85 -3.27 -0.44 5.84
CA VAL A 85 -3.90 0.19 4.66
C VAL A 85 -4.50 1.54 5.04
N LYS A 86 -5.28 1.60 6.13
CA LYS A 86 -5.89 2.85 6.63
C LYS A 86 -4.85 3.90 7.00
N GLU A 87 -3.81 3.49 7.73
CA GLU A 87 -2.73 4.39 8.12
C GLU A 87 -1.96 4.89 6.88
N GLY A 88 -1.66 4.01 5.91
CA GLY A 88 -0.94 4.36 4.69
C GLY A 88 -1.70 5.40 3.86
N LEU A 89 -3.00 5.17 3.64
CA LEU A 89 -3.88 6.12 2.94
C LEU A 89 -3.94 7.47 3.67
N SER A 90 -4.15 7.44 4.99
CA SER A 90 -4.26 8.65 5.80
C SER A 90 -2.98 9.49 5.78
N ARG A 91 -1.81 8.85 5.84
CA ARG A 91 -0.52 9.56 5.78
C ARG A 91 -0.28 10.20 4.43
N CYS A 92 -0.54 9.47 3.34
CA CYS A 92 -0.18 9.92 1.99
C CYS A 92 -1.15 10.96 1.42
N PHE A 93 -2.46 10.78 1.61
CA PHE A 93 -3.47 11.65 1.00
C PHE A 93 -4.09 12.64 2.00
N GLY A 94 -4.11 12.31 3.28
CA GLY A 94 -4.74 13.14 4.31
C GLY A 94 -6.26 13.24 4.23
N GLU A 95 -6.88 12.49 3.32
CA GLU A 95 -8.32 12.37 3.14
C GLU A 95 -8.85 11.08 3.78
N GLU A 96 -10.14 11.06 4.10
CA GLU A 96 -10.81 9.85 4.61
C GLU A 96 -11.24 8.98 3.41
N PRO A 97 -10.66 7.78 3.24
CA PRO A 97 -11.01 6.90 2.12
C PRO A 97 -12.39 6.27 2.31
N ASP A 98 -13.00 5.80 1.22
CA ASP A 98 -14.25 5.04 1.29
C ASP A 98 -14.05 3.72 2.05
N ALA A 99 -14.79 3.55 3.15
CA ALA A 99 -14.62 2.41 4.05
C ALA A 99 -14.89 1.06 3.37
N GLY A 100 -15.88 0.98 2.47
CA GLY A 100 -16.21 -0.26 1.76
C GLY A 100 -15.13 -0.64 0.76
N ARG A 101 -14.53 0.34 0.08
CA ARG A 101 -13.40 0.13 -0.83
C ARG A 101 -12.12 -0.22 -0.07
N VAL A 102 -11.89 0.34 1.11
CA VAL A 102 -10.80 -0.09 1.99
C VAL A 102 -10.95 -1.56 2.36
N GLU A 103 -12.15 -2.00 2.76
CA GLU A 103 -12.41 -3.41 3.06
C GLU A 103 -12.11 -4.33 1.86
N ILE A 104 -12.48 -3.92 0.65
CA ILE A 104 -12.15 -4.65 -0.58
C ILE A 104 -10.63 -4.76 -0.77
N ALA A 105 -9.88 -3.67 -0.59
CA ALA A 105 -8.43 -3.68 -0.71
C ALA A 105 -7.79 -4.65 0.31
N VAL A 106 -8.24 -4.60 1.57
CA VAL A 106 -7.76 -5.49 2.65
C VAL A 106 -8.05 -6.94 2.33
N ASP A 107 -9.26 -7.26 1.85
CA ASP A 107 -9.63 -8.63 1.48
C ASP A 107 -8.80 -9.14 0.30
N LEU A 108 -8.55 -8.30 -0.71
CA LEU A 108 -7.71 -8.66 -1.84
C LEU A 108 -6.27 -8.96 -1.40
N VAL A 109 -5.70 -8.14 -0.51
CA VAL A 109 -4.36 -8.38 0.06
C VAL A 109 -4.35 -9.69 0.84
N HIS A 110 -5.24 -9.85 1.80
CA HIS A 110 -5.27 -11.01 2.70
C HIS A 110 -5.52 -12.33 1.97
N GLN A 111 -6.48 -12.38 1.04
CA GLN A 111 -6.78 -13.62 0.30
C GLN A 111 -5.60 -14.03 -0.59
N ARG A 112 -4.92 -13.07 -1.20
CA ARG A 112 -3.78 -13.34 -2.08
C ARG A 112 -2.52 -13.69 -1.28
N THR A 113 -2.34 -13.19 -0.06
CA THR A 113 -1.23 -13.63 0.81
C THR A 113 -1.44 -15.05 1.34
N LEU A 114 -2.67 -15.43 1.71
CA LEU A 114 -2.97 -16.81 2.11
C LEU A 114 -2.67 -17.84 1.01
N ARG A 115 -3.09 -17.56 -0.24
CA ARG A 115 -2.85 -18.47 -1.38
C ARG A 115 -1.38 -18.68 -1.73
N ARG A 116 -0.45 -17.90 -1.14
CA ARG A 116 1.00 -18.06 -1.33
C ARG A 116 1.64 -18.99 -0.29
N GLN A 117 0.94 -19.29 0.80
CA GLN A 117 1.43 -20.18 1.86
C GLN A 117 1.06 -21.65 1.63
N ASP A 118 0.12 -21.91 0.72
CA ASP A 118 -0.28 -23.24 0.23
C ASP A 118 0.63 -23.73 -0.91
#